data_AF-A0A257L0M3-F1
#
_entry.id   AF-A0A257L0M3-F1
#
_cell.length_a   1.000
_cell.length_b   1.000
_cell.length_c   1.000
_cell.angle_alpha   90.00
_cell.angle_beta   90.00
_cell.angle_gamma   90.00
#
_symmetry.space_group_name_H-M   'P 1'
#
loop_
_entity.id
_entity.type
_entity.pdbx_description
1 polymer ?
#
loop_
_entity_poly.entity_id
_entity_poly.type
_entity_poly.pdbx_seq_one_letter_code
_entity_poly.pdbx_strand_id
1 'polypeptide(L)'
;MHFAGIYYERGQTKPVFFVFLRKQHMYFKMEEGLDAYRQKGDLLADELMQKLFEKHGHKLGAILMPFLSDFDTHDFSEQDDETKAFFENNKSLPPFYDLKEIVRATDFFKKYQANIGIILGCYSLPYCYL
;
A
#
# COMPACT_ATOMS: atom_id res chain seq x y z
N MET A 1 -7.87 -0.06 -17.60
CA MET A 1 -8.97 0.38 -18.50
C MET A 1 -9.01 -0.59 -19.66
N HIS A 2 -9.97 -1.52 -19.62
CA HIS A 2 -10.14 -2.52 -20.68
C HIS A 2 -10.86 -1.84 -21.82
N PHE A 3 -10.14 -1.50 -22.88
CA PHE A 3 -10.77 -1.04 -24.10
C PHE A 3 -11.17 -2.27 -24.91
N ALA A 4 -12.44 -2.66 -24.77
CA ALA A 4 -13.11 -3.42 -25.80
C ALA A 4 -13.47 -2.44 -26.92
N GLY A 5 -12.64 -2.40 -27.96
CA GLY A 5 -12.99 -1.71 -29.19
C GLY A 5 -13.87 -2.62 -30.04
N ILE A 6 -15.09 -2.19 -30.34
CA ILE A 6 -15.89 -2.78 -31.42
C ILE A 6 -15.72 -1.85 -32.62
N TYR A 7 -15.21 -2.36 -33.72
CA TYR A 7 -15.25 -1.67 -35.00
C TYR A 7 -15.79 -2.61 -36.07
N TYR A 8 -16.58 -2.04 -36.97
CA TYR A 8 -17.11 -2.71 -38.13
C TYR A 8 -16.25 -2.33 -39.34
N GLU A 9 -15.63 -3.30 -39.99
CA GLU A 9 -15.12 -3.08 -41.34
C GLU A 9 -16.31 -2.95 -42.31
N ARG A 10 -16.25 -1.96 -43.22
CA ARG A 10 -17.33 -1.74 -44.19
C ARG A 10 -17.57 -3.02 -44.99
N GLY A 11 -18.76 -3.61 -44.81
CA GLY A 11 -19.22 -4.76 -45.59
C GLY A 11 -19.30 -6.09 -44.84
N GLN A 12 -18.95 -6.15 -43.55
CA GLN A 12 -19.15 -7.37 -42.74
C GLN A 12 -20.21 -7.19 -41.65
N THR A 13 -21.12 -8.17 -41.55
CA THR A 13 -22.23 -8.22 -40.59
C THR A 13 -21.86 -8.94 -39.28
N LYS A 14 -20.59 -9.35 -39.11
CA LYS A 14 -20.11 -10.05 -37.92
C LYS A 14 -18.92 -9.30 -37.31
N PRO A 15 -18.95 -8.97 -36.01
CA PRO A 15 -17.83 -8.31 -35.35
C PRO A 15 -16.62 -9.25 -35.25
N VAL A 16 -15.44 -8.74 -35.57
CA VAL A 16 -14.15 -9.42 -35.34
C VAL A 16 -13.68 -9.06 -33.93
N PHE A 17 -13.61 -10.06 -33.04
CA PHE A 17 -13.12 -9.89 -31.68
C PHE A 17 -11.62 -10.12 -31.63
N PHE A 18 -10.86 -9.09 -31.26
CA PHE A 18 -9.44 -9.23 -30.92
C PHE A 18 -9.31 -9.19 -29.40
N VAL A 19 -8.87 -10.29 -28.78
CA VAL A 19 -8.56 -10.34 -27.34
C VAL A 19 -7.05 -10.26 -27.19
N PHE A 20 -6.56 -9.10 -26.74
CA PHE A 20 -5.16 -8.94 -26.32
C PHE A 20 -5.00 -9.54 -24.92
N LEU A 21 -4.59 -10.82 -24.84
CA LEU A 21 -4.31 -11.51 -23.58
C LEU A 21 -3.05 -10.93 -22.93
N ARG A 22 -3.22 -10.05 -21.92
CA ARG A 22 -2.12 -9.55 -21.09
C ARG A 22 -2.05 -10.34 -19.78
N LYS A 23 -0.90 -11.01 -19.58
CA LYS A 23 -0.30 -11.59 -18.36
C LYS A 23 -1.19 -11.80 -17.12
N GLN A 24 -1.19 -13.04 -16.64
CA GLN A 24 -1.69 -13.54 -15.35
C GLN A 24 -1.71 -12.46 -14.24
N HIS A 25 -2.91 -12.03 -13.87
CA HIS A 25 -3.15 -11.33 -12.61
C HIS A 25 -3.08 -12.37 -11.49
N MET A 26 -2.08 -12.25 -10.61
CA MET A 26 -2.10 -12.91 -9.31
C MET A 26 -3.21 -12.26 -8.50
N TYR A 27 -4.39 -12.89 -8.48
CA TYR A 27 -5.48 -12.48 -7.61
C TYR A 27 -5.10 -12.77 -6.17
N PHE A 28 -5.18 -11.77 -5.29
CA PHE A 28 -5.15 -12.00 -3.85
C PHE A 28 -6.38 -12.86 -3.52
N LYS A 29 -6.16 -14.14 -3.24
CA LYS A 29 -7.24 -15.07 -2.91
C LYS A 29 -7.71 -14.72 -1.51
N MET A 30 -8.79 -13.96 -1.43
CA MET A 30 -9.49 -13.69 -0.19
C MET A 30 -10.16 -14.99 0.25
N GLU A 31 -9.47 -15.78 1.08
CA GLU A 31 -10.01 -17.05 1.57
C GLU A 31 -11.21 -16.84 2.50
N GLU A 32 -11.29 -15.66 3.13
CA GLU A 32 -12.39 -15.20 3.96
C GLU A 32 -12.97 -13.89 3.39
N GLY A 33 -14.22 -13.56 3.75
CA GLY A 33 -14.85 -12.29 3.36
C GLY A 33 -14.17 -11.07 3.98
N LEU A 34 -14.38 -9.88 3.40
CA LEU A 34 -13.78 -8.62 3.87
C LEU A 34 -14.03 -8.33 5.36
N ASP A 35 -15.19 -8.74 5.89
CA ASP A 35 -15.55 -8.54 7.30
C ASP A 35 -14.62 -9.26 8.27
N ALA A 36 -14.13 -10.46 7.90
CA ALA A 36 -13.20 -11.20 8.74
C ALA A 36 -11.83 -10.50 8.82
N TYR A 37 -11.35 -9.94 7.70
CA TYR A 37 -10.10 -9.18 7.69
C TYR A 37 -10.19 -7.85 8.45
N ARG A 38 -11.36 -7.21 8.48
CA ARG A 38 -11.58 -5.98 9.28
C ARG A 38 -11.42 -6.20 10.78
N GLN A 39 -11.56 -7.44 11.26
CA GLN A 39 -11.39 -7.80 12.67
C GLN A 39 -9.94 -8.23 13.00
N LYS A 40 -9.03 -8.25 12.02
CA LYS A 40 -7.63 -8.64 12.23
C LYS A 40 -6.77 -7.39 12.37
N GLY A 41 -6.09 -7.25 13.52
CA GLY A 41 -5.04 -6.26 13.76
C GLY A 41 -3.66 -6.78 13.39
N ASP A 42 -2.63 -6.05 13.79
CA ASP A 42 -1.22 -6.45 13.67
C ASP A 42 -0.67 -6.83 15.05
N LEU A 43 -0.82 -8.11 15.41
CA LEU A 43 -0.42 -8.62 16.73
C LEU A 43 1.05 -8.35 17.05
N LEU A 44 1.94 -8.44 16.07
CA LEU A 44 3.38 -8.26 16.30
C LEU A 44 3.69 -6.78 16.59
N ALA A 45 3.07 -5.86 15.85
CA ALA A 45 3.21 -4.43 16.11
C ALA A 45 2.55 -4.03 17.44
N ASP A 46 1.36 -4.58 17.74
CA ASP A 46 0.63 -4.31 18.97
C ASP A 46 1.44 -4.71 20.22
N GLU A 47 2.04 -5.91 20.21
CA GLU A 47 2.91 -6.39 21.30
C GLU A 47 4.18 -5.54 21.47
N LEU A 48 4.80 -5.10 20.36
CA LEU A 48 5.94 -4.19 20.42
C LEU A 48 5.55 -2.86 21.05
N MET A 49 4.46 -2.25 20.57
CA MET A 49 4.00 -0.97 21.07
C MET A 49 3.64 -1.03 22.54
N GLN A 50 3.03 -2.13 23.01
CA GLN A 50 2.77 -2.35 24.42
C GLN A 50 4.06 -2.35 25.25
N LYS A 51 5.09 -3.11 24.85
CA LYS A 51 6.38 -3.17 25.56
C LYS A 51 7.08 -1.80 25.61
N LEU A 52 7.09 -1.09 24.48
CA LEU A 52 7.69 0.24 24.40
C LEU A 52 6.93 1.25 25.26
N PHE A 53 5.59 1.13 25.32
CA PHE A 53 4.77 2.00 26.16
C PHE A 53 4.94 1.70 27.64
N GLU A 54 5.09 0.44 28.05
CA GLU A 54 5.43 0.06 29.42
C GLU A 54 6.80 0.62 29.84
N LYS A 55 7.75 0.72 28.90
CA LYS A 55 9.11 1.24 29.14
C LYS A 55 9.16 2.77 29.21
N HIS A 56 8.52 3.47 28.27
CA HIS A 56 8.68 4.92 28.08
C HIS A 56 7.45 5.74 28.44
N GLY A 57 6.30 5.09 28.63
CA GLY A 57 5.01 5.72 28.88
C GLY A 57 4.64 6.74 27.80
N HIS A 58 4.07 7.86 28.23
CA HIS A 58 3.62 8.96 27.35
C HIS A 58 4.74 9.60 26.51
N LYS A 59 6.03 9.40 26.87
CA LYS A 59 7.16 9.96 26.12
C LYS A 59 7.49 9.19 24.85
N LEU A 60 6.94 7.98 24.69
CA LEU A 60 7.21 7.11 23.54
C LEU A 60 7.01 7.83 22.20
N GLY A 61 5.94 8.63 22.07
CA GLY A 61 5.68 9.38 20.84
C GLY A 61 6.81 10.35 20.50
N ALA A 62 7.36 11.07 21.49
CA ALA A 62 8.47 11.99 21.25
C ALA A 62 9.78 11.28 20.87
N ILE A 63 9.95 10.02 21.29
CA ILE A 63 11.11 9.19 20.97
C ILE A 63 10.99 8.63 19.54
N LEU A 64 9.80 8.16 19.16
CA LEU A 64 9.57 7.53 17.85
C LEU A 64 9.36 8.54 16.72
N MET A 65 8.73 9.70 16.98
CA MET A 65 8.34 10.65 15.93
C MET A 65 9.50 11.17 15.08
N PRO A 66 10.67 11.55 15.63
CA PRO A 66 11.81 11.97 14.82
C PRO A 66 12.22 10.88 13.83
N PHE A 67 12.31 9.64 14.32
CA PHE A 67 12.65 8.46 13.53
C PHE A 67 11.61 8.16 12.44
N LEU A 68 10.31 8.25 12.74
CA LEU A 68 9.24 8.01 11.77
C LEU A 68 9.04 9.14 10.76
N SER A 69 9.67 10.29 10.98
CA SER A 69 9.53 11.47 10.12
C SER A 69 10.68 11.65 9.12
N ASP A 70 11.84 11.06 9.40
CA ASP A 70 13.00 11.10 8.52
C ASP A 70 13.10 9.79 7.71
N PHE A 71 12.69 9.88 6.44
CA PHE A 71 12.73 8.77 5.49
C PHE A 71 14.02 8.73 4.66
N ASP A 72 14.92 9.70 4.84
CA ASP A 72 16.20 9.75 4.14
C ASP A 72 17.29 9.06 4.97
N THR A 73 17.27 9.24 6.29
CA THR A 73 18.18 8.59 7.23
C THR A 73 17.49 7.46 8.00
N HIS A 74 17.48 6.26 7.42
CA HIS A 74 16.97 5.04 8.08
C HIS A 74 17.97 4.52 9.14
N ASP A 75 18.34 5.34 10.12
CA ASP A 75 19.22 4.93 11.22
C ASP A 75 18.41 4.51 12.45
N PHE A 76 18.49 3.22 12.76
CA PHE A 76 17.85 2.61 13.93
C PHE A 76 18.81 2.46 15.11
N SER A 77 20.06 2.96 15.02
CA SER A 77 21.11 2.71 16.01
C SER A 77 20.75 3.16 17.43
N GLU A 78 20.02 4.27 17.58
CA GLU A 78 19.60 4.83 18.86
C GLU A 78 18.27 4.24 19.40
N GLN A 79 17.64 3.34 18.65
CA GLN A 79 16.36 2.73 19.05
C GLN A 79 16.57 1.58 20.06
N ASP A 80 15.48 1.26 20.78
CA ASP A 80 15.42 0.10 21.64
C ASP A 80 15.70 -1.20 20.86
N ASP A 81 16.30 -2.17 21.53
CA ASP A 81 16.67 -3.46 20.94
C ASP A 81 15.42 -4.20 20.42
N GLU A 82 14.29 -4.06 21.10
CA GLU A 82 13.01 -4.62 20.67
C GLU A 82 12.54 -4.02 19.33
N THR A 83 12.69 -2.70 19.16
CA THR A 83 12.35 -1.98 17.92
C THR A 83 13.27 -2.43 16.79
N LYS A 84 14.59 -2.48 17.04
CA LYS A 84 15.57 -2.94 16.06
C LYS A 84 15.25 -4.36 15.57
N ALA A 85 15.02 -5.27 16.51
CA ALA A 85 14.71 -6.66 16.20
C ALA A 85 13.40 -6.78 15.38
N PHE A 86 12.37 -6.00 15.72
CA PHE A 86 11.13 -6.00 14.97
C PHE A 86 11.32 -5.58 13.50
N PHE A 87 12.01 -4.46 13.25
CA PHE A 87 12.23 -4.00 11.88
C PHE A 87 13.16 -4.93 11.10
N GLU A 88 14.21 -5.46 11.72
CA GLU A 88 15.10 -6.43 11.08
C GLU A 88 14.36 -7.69 10.62
N ASN A 89 13.38 -8.16 11.40
CA ASN A 89 12.56 -9.33 11.07
C ASN A 89 11.47 -9.04 10.02
N ASN A 90 11.03 -7.78 9.89
CA ASN A 90 9.89 -7.41 9.03
C ASN A 90 10.27 -6.56 7.80
N LYS A 91 11.56 -6.30 7.55
CA LYS A 91 12.03 -5.47 6.42
C LYS A 91 11.93 -6.13 5.03
N SER A 92 11.57 -7.41 4.95
CA SER A 92 11.53 -8.13 3.68
C SER A 92 10.40 -7.62 2.80
N LEU A 93 10.74 -7.21 1.57
CA LEU A 93 9.74 -6.89 0.56
C LEU A 93 9.05 -8.17 0.05
N PRO A 94 7.77 -8.08 -0.33
CA PRO A 94 7.06 -9.23 -0.84
C PRO A 94 7.65 -9.72 -2.19
N PRO A 95 7.51 -11.02 -2.54
CA PRO A 95 8.10 -11.58 -3.76
C PRO A 95 7.62 -10.93 -5.07
N PHE A 96 6.46 -10.28 -5.04
CA PHE A 96 5.88 -9.58 -6.19
C PHE A 96 6.32 -8.12 -6.32
N TYR A 97 7.21 -7.66 -5.46
CA TYR A 97 7.75 -6.31 -5.51
C TYR A 97 8.54 -6.07 -6.82
N ASP A 98 8.19 -5.00 -7.54
CA ASP A 98 8.92 -4.55 -8.74
C ASP A 98 9.24 -3.07 -8.63
N LEU A 99 10.53 -2.76 -8.43
CA LEU A 99 11.02 -1.40 -8.30
C LEU A 99 10.68 -0.53 -9.52
N LYS A 100 10.68 -1.08 -10.73
CA LYS A 100 10.37 -0.30 -11.94
C LYS A 100 8.92 0.15 -11.96
N GLU A 101 8.02 -0.70 -11.50
CA GLU A 101 6.59 -0.38 -11.38
C GLU A 101 6.36 0.68 -10.30
N ILE A 102 7.07 0.60 -9.17
CA ILE A 102 7.03 1.62 -8.10
C ILE A 102 7.53 2.98 -8.58
N VAL A 103 8.66 3.02 -9.30
CA VAL A 103 9.19 4.27 -9.87
C VAL A 103 8.19 4.86 -10.87
N ARG A 104 7.64 4.04 -11.77
CA ARG A 104 6.63 4.50 -12.74
C ARG A 104 5.37 5.03 -12.06
N ALA A 105 4.90 4.36 -11.02
CA ALA A 105 3.75 4.81 -10.24
C ALA A 105 4.02 6.13 -9.51
N THR A 106 5.23 6.29 -8.97
CA THR A 106 5.69 7.53 -8.33
C THR A 106 5.72 8.69 -9.33
N ASP A 107 6.25 8.49 -10.53
CA ASP A 107 6.27 9.53 -11.57
C ASP A 107 4.87 9.92 -12.02
N PHE A 108 3.97 8.95 -12.14
CA PHE A 108 2.56 9.21 -12.40
C PHE A 108 1.91 10.02 -11.28
N PHE A 109 2.13 9.65 -10.02
CA PHE A 109 1.62 10.37 -8.86
C PHE A 109 2.11 11.83 -8.87
N LYS A 110 3.41 12.06 -9.06
CA LYS A 110 4.00 13.40 -9.14
C LYS A 110 3.35 14.24 -10.25
N LYS A 111 3.13 13.65 -11.43
CA LYS A 111 2.50 14.34 -12.57
C LYS A 111 1.05 14.78 -12.28
N TYR A 112 0.31 14.00 -11.51
CA TYR A 112 -1.12 14.21 -11.25
C TYR A 112 -1.45 14.52 -9.78
N GLN A 113 -0.46 14.94 -9.00
CA GLN A 113 -0.55 15.05 -7.54
C GLN A 113 -1.73 15.91 -7.08
N ALA A 114 -1.99 17.04 -7.74
CA ALA A 114 -3.11 17.93 -7.39
C ALA A 114 -4.47 17.23 -7.58
N ASN A 115 -4.66 16.55 -8.71
CA ASN A 115 -5.92 15.87 -9.02
C ASN A 115 -6.14 14.67 -8.09
N ILE A 116 -5.09 13.88 -7.84
CA ILE A 116 -5.13 12.77 -6.90
C ILE A 116 -5.43 13.29 -5.49
N GLY A 117 -4.82 14.41 -5.08
CA GLY A 117 -5.07 15.06 -3.79
C GLY A 117 -6.51 15.49 -3.61
N ILE A 118 -7.14 16.10 -4.63
CA ILE A 118 -8.57 16.47 -4.58
C ILE A 118 -9.44 15.22 -4.45
N ILE A 119 -9.15 14.16 -5.19
CA ILE A 119 -9.91 12.91 -5.09
C ILE A 119 -9.77 12.31 -3.69
N LEU A 120 -8.55 12.20 -3.16
CA LEU A 120 -8.31 11.67 -1.81
C LEU A 120 -8.99 12.53 -0.74
N GLY A 121 -8.86 13.86 -0.83
CA GLY A 121 -9.40 14.79 0.17
C GLY A 121 -10.92 14.89 0.13
N CYS A 122 -11.54 14.92 -1.05
CA CYS A 122 -12.97 15.14 -1.19
C CYS A 122 -13.80 13.86 -1.30
N TYR A 123 -13.21 12.72 -1.66
CA TYR A 123 -13.92 11.44 -1.73
C TYR A 123 -13.48 10.46 -0.65
N SER A 124 -12.18 10.28 -0.42
CA SER A 124 -11.72 9.28 0.54
C SER A 124 -11.95 9.70 1.98
N LEU A 125 -11.65 10.94 2.36
CA LEU A 125 -11.86 11.40 3.75
C LEU A 125 -13.33 11.33 4.19
N PRO A 126 -14.32 11.84 3.44
CA PRO A 126 -15.72 11.71 3.83
C PRO A 126 -16.17 10.25 3.98
N TYR A 127 -15.63 9.36 3.14
CA TYR A 127 -15.90 7.92 3.24
C TYR A 127 -15.34 7.29 4.53
N CYS A 128 -14.26 7.83 5.10
CA CYS A 128 -13.68 7.33 6.34
C CYS A 128 -14.46 7.72 7.61
N TYR A 129 -15.44 8.63 7.51
CA TYR A 129 -16.22 9.13 8.66
C TYR A 129 -17.70 8.68 8.64
N LEU A 130 -18.13 7.94 7.61
CA LEU A 130 -19.48 7.37 7.48
C LEU A 130 -19.50 5.91 7.94
#